data_AF-X0RG67-F1
#
_entry.id   AF-X0RG67-F1
#
_cell.length_a   1.000
_cell.length_b   1.000
_cell.length_c   1.000
_cell.angle_alpha   90.00
_cell.angle_beta   90.00
_cell.angle_gamma   90.00
#
_symmetry.space_group_name_H-M   'P 1'
#
loop_
_entity.id
_entity.type
_entity.pdbx_description
1 polymer ?
#
loop_
_entity_poly.entity_id
_entity_poly.type
_entity_poly.pdbx_seq_one_letter_code
_entity_poly.pdbx_strand_id
1 'polypeptide(L)'
;MVQQIGDSNEPQPASAMVDKPSPEQESPQPLTTDIETEKRILAEKQKERAARVAEQEKRAQQFLTEQEAAEAEALAKARAESQQYMASSAAAAEESDKSKSDAEKNDATTPIKKTSAAESAESETNTGDQQKAAQAQQEAQRQAAIKEQAAAKKLADSKKEAEAKRQADAKKQADAAAEKKQAAAEAAKNEPPKSPSDYQVKRGDGLIKLARQYNMPVEVLAQANDLSPSTSLQLGQKITIPSRKQVERLAREAAAAEQAREDKRQKEEALAKKSADAKREAQQKLSEARKEVKETDAKGSFGVQVALANDQAKADELAKKFKSAGYQVKTSPTSRGVRVIVGPERGKVAALALKDKINSDPKVNTTSAWVLYWR
;
A
#
# COMPACT_ATOMS: atom_id res chain seq x y z
N MET A 1 -97.86 -23.07 -19.78
CA MET A 1 -96.59 -23.75 -20.08
C MET A 1 -95.54 -22.64 -20.15
N VAL A 2 -94.63 -22.42 -19.18
CA VAL A 2 -93.64 -23.34 -18.56
C VAL A 2 -92.70 -23.86 -19.65
N GLN A 3 -91.36 -23.67 -19.63
CA GLN A 3 -90.35 -23.74 -18.55
C GLN A 3 -89.21 -22.69 -18.75
N GLN A 4 -88.55 -22.12 -17.71
CA GLN A 4 -87.11 -22.31 -17.28
C GLN A 4 -86.02 -22.12 -18.37
N ILE A 5 -84.81 -21.53 -18.21
CA ILE A 5 -83.94 -21.00 -17.11
C ILE A 5 -83.22 -19.75 -17.71
N GLY A 6 -82.69 -18.71 -17.03
CA GLY A 6 -82.57 -18.37 -15.60
C GLY A 6 -81.12 -17.99 -15.21
N ASP A 7 -80.74 -16.71 -15.30
CA ASP A 7 -79.34 -16.20 -15.19
C ASP A 7 -79.23 -15.09 -14.11
N SER A 8 -77.99 -14.81 -13.68
CA SER A 8 -77.50 -13.63 -12.94
C SER A 8 -77.89 -13.44 -11.47
N ASN A 9 -76.88 -13.44 -10.58
CA ASN A 9 -76.95 -12.78 -9.27
C ASN A 9 -75.56 -12.37 -8.72
N GLU A 10 -75.37 -11.07 -8.56
CA GLU A 10 -74.38 -10.36 -7.73
C GLU A 10 -75.03 -9.01 -7.34
N PRO A 11 -74.53 -8.24 -6.33
CA PRO A 11 -73.38 -8.47 -5.45
C PRO A 11 -73.73 -8.33 -3.95
N GLN A 12 -72.74 -8.46 -3.04
CA GLN A 12 -72.84 -8.03 -1.64
C GLN A 12 -71.56 -7.33 -1.10
N PRO A 13 -71.64 -6.48 -0.05
CA PRO A 13 -70.55 -5.56 0.34
C PRO A 13 -69.98 -5.75 1.77
N ALA A 14 -69.00 -4.88 2.09
CA ALA A 14 -68.62 -4.38 3.43
C ALA A 14 -67.62 -5.20 4.29
N SER A 15 -67.03 -4.50 5.29
CA SER A 15 -65.80 -4.87 6.00
C SER A 15 -65.90 -4.81 7.53
N ALA A 16 -64.96 -5.51 8.19
CA ALA A 16 -64.27 -5.19 9.46
C ALA A 16 -64.78 -5.72 10.83
N MET A 17 -63.80 -6.26 11.61
CA MET A 17 -63.74 -6.43 13.10
C MET A 17 -64.65 -7.52 13.75
N VAL A 18 -64.32 -8.27 14.84
CA VAL A 18 -63.11 -8.41 15.73
C VAL A 18 -63.16 -9.71 16.62
N ASP A 19 -62.01 -10.14 17.19
CA ASP A 19 -61.73 -11.06 18.36
C ASP A 19 -61.84 -12.63 18.35
N LYS A 20 -60.65 -13.29 18.43
CA LYS A 20 -60.12 -14.41 19.31
C LYS A 20 -60.90 -15.73 19.59
N PRO A 21 -60.24 -16.83 20.09
CA PRO A 21 -58.88 -16.98 20.68
C PRO A 21 -57.94 -18.10 20.09
N SER A 22 -56.80 -18.35 20.76
CA SER A 22 -55.66 -19.23 20.37
C SER A 22 -55.92 -20.75 20.49
N PRO A 23 -55.02 -21.60 19.93
CA PRO A 23 -54.07 -22.30 20.82
C PRO A 23 -52.60 -22.29 20.34
N GLU A 24 -51.75 -23.00 21.09
CA GLU A 24 -50.28 -22.96 21.21
C GLU A 24 -49.34 -23.25 20.02
N GLN A 25 -48.17 -22.60 20.12
CA GLN A 25 -46.79 -23.07 19.87
C GLN A 25 -46.46 -24.02 18.70
N GLU A 26 -45.65 -23.50 17.76
CA GLU A 26 -44.31 -24.04 17.48
C GLU A 26 -43.34 -22.90 17.13
N SER A 27 -42.28 -22.73 17.93
CA SER A 27 -41.19 -21.79 17.65
C SER A 27 -39.99 -22.55 17.08
N PRO A 28 -39.47 -22.21 15.89
CA PRO A 28 -38.24 -22.84 15.41
C PRO A 28 -37.06 -22.40 16.28
N GLN A 29 -36.42 -23.35 16.97
CA GLN A 29 -35.23 -23.05 17.75
C GLN A 29 -34.07 -22.65 16.81
N PRO A 30 -33.27 -21.62 17.16
CA PRO A 30 -32.09 -21.27 16.37
C PRO A 30 -31.06 -22.39 16.49
N LEU A 31 -30.52 -22.86 15.37
CA LEU A 31 -29.47 -23.87 15.35
C LEU A 31 -28.27 -23.38 16.16
N THR A 32 -27.99 -24.03 17.30
CA THR A 32 -26.71 -23.92 17.99
C THR A 32 -25.68 -24.71 17.20
N THR A 33 -25.18 -24.14 16.10
CA THR A 33 -24.06 -24.68 15.34
C THR A 33 -22.77 -24.57 16.15
N ASP A 34 -22.55 -25.58 16.99
CA ASP A 34 -21.28 -26.01 17.57
C ASP A 34 -20.15 -24.96 17.62
N ILE A 35 -20.11 -24.20 18.71
CA ILE A 35 -19.12 -23.13 18.97
C ILE A 35 -17.67 -23.67 18.92
N GLU A 36 -17.46 -24.95 19.19
CA GLU A 36 -16.13 -25.58 19.12
C GLU A 36 -15.65 -25.74 17.68
N THR A 37 -16.56 -26.11 16.76
CA THR A 37 -16.31 -26.21 15.33
C THR A 37 -15.96 -24.83 14.73
N GLU A 38 -16.68 -23.77 15.10
CA GLU A 38 -16.32 -22.40 14.68
C GLU A 38 -14.94 -21.98 15.18
N LYS A 39 -14.61 -22.28 16.44
CA LYS A 39 -13.28 -22.02 17.02
C LYS A 39 -12.16 -22.78 16.28
N ARG A 40 -12.38 -24.04 15.90
CA ARG A 40 -11.43 -24.83 15.10
C ARG A 40 -11.20 -24.20 13.73
N ILE A 41 -12.26 -23.85 13.01
CA ILE A 41 -12.19 -23.18 11.70
C ILE A 41 -11.47 -21.83 11.81
N LEU A 42 -11.71 -21.06 12.88
CA LEU A 42 -11.01 -19.79 13.11
C LEU A 42 -9.51 -20.00 13.40
N ALA A 43 -9.16 -20.98 14.22
CA ALA A 43 -7.77 -21.31 14.52
C ALA A 43 -7.01 -21.80 13.28
N GLU A 44 -7.66 -22.60 12.43
CA GLU A 44 -7.10 -23.06 11.15
C GLU A 44 -6.85 -21.89 10.19
N LYS A 45 -7.82 -20.97 10.03
CA LYS A 45 -7.65 -19.74 9.24
C LYS A 45 -6.61 -18.78 9.82
N GLN A 46 -6.39 -18.76 11.13
CA GLN A 46 -5.28 -18.02 11.74
C GLN A 46 -3.93 -18.67 11.43
N LYS A 47 -3.84 -20.00 11.51
CA LYS A 47 -2.63 -20.77 11.16
C LYS A 47 -2.26 -20.63 9.68
N GLU A 48 -3.24 -20.69 8.77
CA GLU A 48 -3.02 -20.47 7.34
C GLU A 48 -2.50 -19.06 7.05
N ARG A 49 -3.13 -18.03 7.65
CA ARG A 49 -2.65 -16.64 7.50
C ARG A 49 -1.25 -16.45 8.07
N ALA A 50 -0.95 -17.02 9.24
CA ALA A 50 0.39 -16.97 9.82
C ALA A 50 1.44 -17.67 8.94
N ALA A 51 1.10 -18.84 8.36
CA ALA A 51 1.97 -19.56 7.43
C ALA A 51 2.25 -18.74 6.16
N ARG A 52 1.21 -18.13 5.56
CA ARG A 52 1.35 -17.27 4.38
C ARG A 52 2.18 -16.02 4.65
N VAL A 53 2.03 -15.39 5.81
CA VAL A 53 2.86 -14.25 6.23
C VAL A 53 4.32 -14.69 6.42
N ALA A 54 4.57 -15.78 7.15
CA ALA A 54 5.93 -16.30 7.34
C ALA A 54 6.62 -16.71 6.02
N GLU A 55 5.86 -17.20 5.03
CA GLU A 55 6.37 -17.49 3.69
C GLU A 55 6.71 -16.20 2.90
N GLN A 56 5.88 -15.16 3.04
CA GLN A 56 6.15 -13.84 2.46
C GLN A 56 7.37 -13.18 3.10
N GLU A 57 7.52 -13.27 4.43
CA GLU A 57 8.69 -12.76 5.17
C GLU A 57 9.97 -13.49 4.76
N LYS A 58 9.94 -14.83 4.59
CA LYS A 58 11.08 -15.60 4.08
C LYS A 58 11.49 -15.17 2.68
N ARG A 59 10.52 -14.96 1.76
CA ARG A 59 10.83 -14.44 0.41
C ARG A 59 11.43 -13.04 0.46
N ALA A 60 10.92 -12.18 1.34
CA ALA A 60 11.46 -10.82 1.53
C ALA A 60 12.89 -10.85 2.08
N GLN A 61 13.18 -11.72 3.06
CA GLN A 61 14.54 -11.93 3.57
C GLN A 61 15.49 -12.45 2.48
N GLN A 62 15.06 -13.45 1.69
CA GLN A 62 15.85 -13.96 0.57
C GLN A 62 16.19 -12.86 -0.44
N PHE A 63 15.20 -12.06 -0.84
CA PHE A 63 15.40 -10.94 -1.77
C PHE A 63 16.32 -9.85 -1.22
N LEU A 64 16.26 -9.56 0.09
CA LEU A 64 17.20 -8.65 0.75
C LEU A 64 18.63 -9.21 0.76
N THR A 65 18.81 -10.49 1.10
CA THR A 65 20.15 -11.12 1.06
C THR A 65 20.71 -11.23 -0.35
N GLU A 66 19.86 -11.38 -1.37
CA GLU A 66 20.25 -11.39 -2.78
C GLU A 66 20.65 -9.99 -3.26
N GLN A 67 19.95 -8.92 -2.82
CA GLN A 67 20.41 -7.54 -3.05
C GLN A 67 21.75 -7.25 -2.37
N GLU A 68 21.92 -7.63 -1.10
CA GLU A 68 23.17 -7.40 -0.37
C GLU A 68 24.36 -8.13 -1.04
N ALA A 69 24.15 -9.36 -1.51
CA ALA A 69 25.15 -10.11 -2.27
C ALA A 69 25.47 -9.43 -3.62
N ALA A 70 24.47 -8.97 -4.36
CA ALA A 70 24.65 -8.28 -5.64
C ALA A 70 25.35 -6.91 -5.47
N GLU A 71 25.04 -6.16 -4.41
CA GLU A 71 25.73 -4.92 -4.06
C GLU A 71 27.19 -5.19 -3.69
N ALA A 72 27.45 -6.22 -2.87
CA ALA A 72 28.80 -6.62 -2.50
C ALA A 72 29.64 -7.06 -3.71
N GLU A 73 29.06 -7.80 -4.66
CA GLU A 73 29.71 -8.20 -5.91
C GLU A 73 30.00 -6.98 -6.80
N ALA A 74 29.02 -6.08 -6.99
CA ALA A 74 29.21 -4.85 -7.76
C ALA A 74 30.30 -3.95 -7.15
N LEU A 75 30.32 -3.82 -5.82
CA LEU A 75 31.32 -3.08 -5.07
C LEU A 75 32.72 -3.73 -5.17
N ALA A 76 32.81 -5.06 -5.14
CA ALA A 76 34.06 -5.79 -5.34
C ALA A 76 34.59 -5.61 -6.76
N LYS A 77 33.72 -5.68 -7.78
CA LYS A 77 34.06 -5.44 -9.17
C LYS A 77 34.53 -4.00 -9.41
N ALA A 78 33.84 -3.01 -8.86
CA ALA A 78 34.23 -1.61 -8.94
C ALA A 78 35.58 -1.33 -8.25
N ARG A 79 35.86 -1.99 -7.12
CA ARG A 79 37.20 -1.94 -6.49
C ARG A 79 38.28 -2.58 -7.35
N ALA A 80 38.01 -3.72 -7.97
CA ALA A 80 38.96 -4.40 -8.86
C ALA A 80 39.28 -3.53 -10.10
N GLU A 81 38.26 -2.93 -10.71
CA GLU A 81 38.41 -2.00 -11.84
C GLU A 81 39.20 -0.74 -11.44
N SER A 82 38.89 -0.15 -10.27
CA SER A 82 39.64 0.98 -9.73
C SER A 82 41.09 0.63 -9.41
N GLN A 83 41.38 -0.57 -8.88
CA GLN A 83 42.74 -1.05 -8.65
C GLN A 83 43.50 -1.29 -9.96
N GLN A 84 42.84 -1.81 -11.00
CA GLN A 84 43.43 -1.96 -12.33
C GLN A 84 43.77 -0.59 -12.94
N TYR A 85 42.88 0.39 -12.83
CA TYR A 85 43.13 1.77 -13.28
C TYR A 85 44.31 2.41 -12.51
N MET A 86 44.37 2.23 -11.19
CA MET A 86 45.51 2.69 -10.38
C MET A 86 46.83 2.00 -10.74
N ALA A 87 46.80 0.70 -11.03
CA ALA A 87 47.98 -0.05 -11.46
C ALA A 87 48.45 0.38 -12.86
N SER A 88 47.53 0.59 -13.82
CA SER A 88 47.89 1.03 -15.16
C SER A 88 48.38 2.48 -15.21
N SER A 89 47.81 3.36 -14.38
CA SER A 89 48.27 4.75 -14.27
C SER A 89 49.60 4.86 -13.53
N ALA A 90 49.85 4.03 -12.50
CA ALA A 90 51.17 3.93 -11.86
C ALA A 90 52.23 3.38 -12.84
N ALA A 91 51.91 2.35 -13.63
CA ALA A 91 52.82 1.83 -14.65
C ALA A 91 53.15 2.87 -15.73
N ALA A 92 52.16 3.66 -16.18
CA ALA A 92 52.39 4.77 -17.12
C ALA A 92 53.24 5.90 -16.52
N ALA A 93 53.14 6.15 -15.20
CA ALA A 93 54.01 7.11 -14.51
C ALA A 93 55.47 6.62 -14.46
N GLU A 94 55.70 5.37 -14.05
CA GLU A 94 57.03 4.72 -14.04
C GLU A 94 57.66 4.65 -15.44
N GLU A 95 56.88 4.41 -16.49
CA GLU A 95 57.37 4.42 -17.88
C GLU A 95 57.73 5.84 -18.36
N SER A 96 57.10 6.88 -17.82
CA SER A 96 57.46 8.28 -18.09
C SER A 96 58.73 8.75 -17.34
N ASP A 97 59.00 8.22 -16.15
CA ASP A 97 60.12 8.65 -15.30
C ASP A 97 61.49 8.18 -15.85
N LYS A 98 61.51 7.10 -16.65
CA LYS A 98 62.71 6.66 -17.39
C LYS A 98 63.17 7.59 -18.53
N SER A 99 62.47 8.71 -18.75
CA SER A 99 62.82 9.71 -19.78
C SER A 99 63.31 11.06 -19.22
N LYS A 100 63.62 11.14 -17.91
CA LYS A 100 63.96 12.42 -17.25
C LYS A 100 65.04 12.36 -16.16
N SER A 101 66.10 11.57 -16.36
CA SER A 101 67.30 11.60 -15.52
C SER A 101 68.40 12.50 -16.09
N ASP A 102 68.16 13.81 -16.19
CA ASP A 102 69.24 14.80 -16.32
C ASP A 102 68.82 16.17 -15.76
N ALA A 103 69.76 16.82 -15.08
CA ALA A 103 69.69 18.09 -14.34
C ALA A 103 68.76 18.19 -13.10
N GLU A 104 69.09 18.94 -12.03
CA GLU A 104 70.37 19.25 -11.35
C GLU A 104 70.06 19.98 -10.01
N LYS A 105 70.57 19.44 -8.89
CA LYS A 105 70.96 20.06 -7.59
C LYS A 105 70.15 21.16 -6.86
N ASN A 106 70.45 21.18 -5.55
CA ASN A 106 70.22 22.21 -4.51
C ASN A 106 68.81 22.16 -3.89
N ASP A 107 68.62 22.30 -2.57
CA ASP A 107 69.55 22.71 -1.49
C ASP A 107 69.29 21.91 -0.20
N ALA A 108 70.29 21.85 0.69
CA ALA A 108 70.18 21.23 2.01
C ALA A 108 70.03 22.30 3.11
N THR A 109 69.43 21.96 4.27
CA THR A 109 69.96 22.31 5.60
C THR A 109 69.12 21.72 6.74
N THR A 110 69.74 20.83 7.50
CA THR A 110 69.60 20.65 8.96
C THR A 110 71.02 20.73 9.51
N PRO A 111 71.33 21.35 10.68
CA PRO A 111 71.70 20.50 11.84
C PRO A 111 71.63 21.12 13.27
N ILE A 112 71.24 20.27 14.27
CA ILE A 112 71.98 19.90 15.52
C ILE A 112 72.45 21.00 16.53
N LYS A 113 72.31 20.79 17.88
CA LYS A 113 73.44 20.54 18.85
C LYS A 113 73.12 20.42 20.38
N LYS A 114 73.35 19.20 20.90
CA LYS A 114 74.04 18.72 22.13
C LYS A 114 74.18 19.54 23.44
N THR A 115 74.08 18.79 24.55
CA THR A 115 75.07 18.63 25.67
C THR A 115 74.87 17.21 26.28
N SER A 116 75.78 16.49 26.96
CA SER A 116 77.24 16.62 27.19
C SER A 116 77.89 15.24 27.45
N ALA A 117 79.11 15.08 26.94
CA ALA A 117 80.29 14.34 27.46
C ALA A 117 80.24 12.89 28.00
N ALA A 118 81.30 12.13 27.63
CA ALA A 118 81.76 10.88 28.26
C ALA A 118 83.30 10.85 28.23
N GLU A 119 83.93 10.43 29.34
CA GLU A 119 85.31 9.97 29.59
C GLU A 119 85.50 9.97 31.14
N SER A 120 86.27 9.10 31.81
CA SER A 120 87.25 8.09 31.38
C SER A 120 87.50 7.01 32.47
N ALA A 121 88.28 5.98 32.12
CA ALA A 121 89.10 5.09 32.99
C ALA A 121 88.48 3.95 33.85
N GLU A 122 88.68 2.72 33.34
CA GLU A 122 89.32 1.55 33.99
C GLU A 122 89.08 1.18 35.48
N SER A 123 88.55 -0.03 35.71
CA SER A 123 89.38 -1.20 36.07
C SER A 123 88.55 -2.50 36.22
N GLU A 124 89.22 -3.64 36.11
CA GLU A 124 88.60 -4.98 36.11
C GLU A 124 88.39 -5.53 37.54
N THR A 125 87.26 -6.23 37.80
CA THR A 125 87.23 -7.63 38.28
C THR A 125 85.82 -8.12 38.67
N ASN A 126 85.47 -9.31 38.16
CA ASN A 126 84.38 -10.24 38.54
C ASN A 126 83.34 -9.89 39.64
N THR A 127 82.19 -9.30 39.25
CA THR A 127 80.90 -9.46 39.98
C THR A 127 79.64 -9.43 39.10
N GLY A 128 79.76 -9.67 37.78
CA GLY A 128 78.72 -9.32 36.80
C GLY A 128 77.40 -10.11 36.83
N ASP A 129 77.42 -11.42 37.10
CA ASP A 129 76.24 -12.27 36.84
C ASP A 129 75.12 -12.18 37.90
N GLN A 130 75.46 -11.93 39.17
CA GLN A 130 74.43 -11.88 40.24
C GLN A 130 73.65 -10.56 40.24
N GLN A 131 74.28 -9.44 39.86
CA GLN A 131 73.58 -8.15 39.79
C GLN A 131 72.61 -8.09 38.62
N LYS A 132 72.95 -8.68 37.46
CA LYS A 132 72.07 -8.74 36.28
C LYS A 132 70.79 -9.53 36.54
N ALA A 133 70.88 -10.65 37.27
CA ALA A 133 69.73 -11.46 37.67
C ALA A 133 68.79 -10.71 38.63
N ALA A 134 69.34 -9.99 39.61
CA ALA A 134 68.55 -9.19 40.55
C ALA A 134 67.82 -8.02 39.85
N GLN A 135 68.49 -7.34 38.91
CA GLN A 135 67.90 -6.25 38.13
C GLN A 135 66.76 -6.74 37.24
N ALA A 136 66.95 -7.88 36.54
CA ALA A 136 65.91 -8.50 35.71
C ALA A 136 64.67 -8.91 36.53
N GLN A 137 64.86 -9.42 37.75
CA GLN A 137 63.74 -9.73 38.65
C GLN A 137 63.00 -8.47 39.14
N GLN A 138 63.71 -7.40 39.51
CA GLN A 138 63.06 -6.12 39.86
C GLN A 138 62.30 -5.50 38.69
N GLU A 139 62.82 -5.58 37.47
CA GLU A 139 62.18 -5.04 36.28
C GLU A 139 60.95 -5.86 35.87
N ALA A 140 61.01 -7.19 35.98
CA ALA A 140 59.85 -8.07 35.81
C ALA A 140 58.75 -7.78 36.86
N GLN A 141 59.13 -7.57 38.13
CA GLN A 141 58.18 -7.19 39.19
C GLN A 141 57.57 -5.81 38.95
N ARG A 142 58.34 -4.82 38.50
CA ARG A 142 57.80 -3.50 38.07
C ARG A 142 56.81 -3.63 36.91
N GLN A 143 57.13 -4.43 35.89
CA GLN A 143 56.21 -4.66 34.78
C GLN A 143 54.94 -5.41 35.20
N ALA A 144 55.03 -6.34 36.15
CA ALA A 144 53.86 -7.01 36.74
C ALA A 144 52.98 -6.01 37.50
N ALA A 145 53.56 -5.18 38.39
CA ALA A 145 52.85 -4.16 39.14
C ALA A 145 52.17 -3.12 38.23
N ILE A 146 52.83 -2.69 37.13
CA ILE A 146 52.24 -1.78 36.15
C ILE A 146 51.05 -2.44 35.43
N LYS A 147 51.16 -3.73 35.06
CA LYS A 147 50.05 -4.48 34.44
C LYS A 147 48.88 -4.67 35.41
N GLU A 148 49.15 -4.94 36.67
CA GLU A 148 48.14 -5.09 37.72
C GLU A 148 47.41 -3.76 38.01
N GLN A 149 48.14 -2.65 38.13
CA GLN A 149 47.56 -1.31 38.27
C GLN A 149 46.75 -0.90 37.03
N ALA A 150 47.20 -1.24 35.82
CA ALA A 150 46.44 -1.01 34.59
C ALA A 150 45.15 -1.86 34.51
N ALA A 151 45.19 -3.11 34.99
CA ALA A 151 44.01 -3.98 35.09
C ALA A 151 43.01 -3.46 36.13
N ALA A 152 43.49 -3.06 37.32
CA ALA A 152 42.67 -2.45 38.37
C ALA A 152 42.01 -1.16 37.90
N LYS A 153 42.72 -0.30 37.16
CA LYS A 153 42.17 0.93 36.57
C LYS A 153 41.07 0.62 35.53
N LYS A 154 41.29 -0.33 34.62
CA LYS A 154 40.26 -0.79 33.66
C LYS A 154 39.03 -1.39 34.34
N LEU A 155 39.18 -2.08 35.48
CA LEU A 155 38.04 -2.56 36.27
C LEU A 155 37.28 -1.41 36.97
N ALA A 156 37.99 -0.40 37.47
CA ALA A 156 37.38 0.77 38.11
C ALA A 156 36.61 1.64 37.10
N ASP A 157 37.19 1.88 35.92
CA ASP A 157 36.56 2.69 34.87
C ASP A 157 35.33 1.96 34.26
N SER A 158 35.43 0.65 34.00
CA SER A 158 34.27 -0.14 33.53
C SER A 158 33.15 -0.25 34.57
N LYS A 159 33.48 -0.32 35.86
CA LYS A 159 32.48 -0.28 36.95
C LYS A 159 31.79 1.08 37.04
N LYS A 160 32.53 2.19 36.92
CA LYS A 160 31.95 3.55 36.88
C LYS A 160 31.05 3.76 35.66
N GLU A 161 31.45 3.27 34.49
CA GLU A 161 30.64 3.39 33.27
C GLU A 161 29.36 2.54 33.34
N ALA A 162 29.44 1.34 33.92
CA ALA A 162 28.27 0.49 34.17
C ALA A 162 27.31 1.10 35.20
N GLU A 163 27.83 1.77 36.23
CA GLU A 163 27.02 2.47 37.23
C GLU A 163 26.35 3.73 36.65
N ALA A 164 27.07 4.52 35.84
CA ALA A 164 26.52 5.67 35.13
C ALA A 164 25.40 5.26 34.15
N LYS A 165 25.55 4.14 33.42
CA LYS A 165 24.49 3.60 32.56
C LYS A 165 23.27 3.17 33.38
N ARG A 166 23.46 2.42 34.47
CA ARG A 166 22.36 2.03 35.38
C ARG A 166 21.61 3.23 35.96
N GLN A 167 22.30 4.31 36.32
CA GLN A 167 21.66 5.54 36.80
C GLN A 167 20.90 6.28 35.70
N ALA A 168 21.41 6.30 34.46
CA ALA A 168 20.70 6.87 33.30
C ALA A 168 19.44 6.08 32.92
N ASP A 169 19.50 4.75 32.96
CA ASP A 169 18.34 3.88 32.71
C ASP A 169 17.29 3.98 33.82
N ALA A 170 17.71 4.07 35.09
CA ALA A 170 16.81 4.30 36.21
C ALA A 170 16.08 5.65 36.11
N LYS A 171 16.78 6.71 35.65
CA LYS A 171 16.17 8.03 35.43
C LYS A 171 15.13 7.99 34.30
N LYS A 172 15.47 7.41 33.14
CA LYS A 172 14.53 7.20 32.02
C LYS A 172 13.28 6.42 32.43
N GLN A 173 13.41 5.42 33.30
CA GLN A 173 12.28 4.63 33.79
C GLN A 173 11.39 5.41 34.77
N ALA A 174 11.97 6.33 35.57
CA ALA A 174 11.21 7.22 36.43
C ALA A 174 10.41 8.27 35.62
N ASP A 175 11.03 8.89 34.61
CA ASP A 175 10.36 9.86 33.74
C ASP A 175 9.19 9.21 32.95
N ALA A 176 9.40 8.02 32.38
CA ALA A 176 8.35 7.27 31.67
C ALA A 176 7.19 6.80 32.59
N ALA A 177 7.46 6.59 33.87
CA ALA A 177 6.41 6.27 34.86
C ALA A 177 5.59 7.50 35.26
N ALA A 178 6.22 8.69 35.30
CA ALA A 178 5.53 9.95 35.53
C ALA A 178 4.62 10.33 34.35
N GLU A 179 5.11 10.22 33.10
CA GLU A 179 4.30 10.44 31.89
C GLU A 179 3.08 9.51 31.84
N LYS A 180 3.24 8.20 32.11
CA LYS A 180 2.08 7.28 32.16
C LYS A 180 1.04 7.67 33.21
N LYS A 181 1.46 8.23 34.35
CA LYS A 181 0.54 8.64 35.43
C LYS A 181 -0.18 9.95 35.12
N GLN A 182 0.46 10.87 34.40
CA GLN A 182 -0.14 12.11 33.92
C GLN A 182 -1.08 11.84 32.72
N ALA A 183 -0.66 11.04 31.74
CA ALA A 183 -1.49 10.63 30.61
C ALA A 183 -2.75 9.86 31.04
N ALA A 184 -2.67 9.02 32.08
CA ALA A 184 -3.85 8.35 32.64
C ALA A 184 -4.83 9.31 33.34
N ALA A 185 -4.32 10.38 33.99
CA ALA A 185 -5.15 11.40 34.62
C ALA A 185 -5.79 12.36 33.59
N GLU A 186 -5.14 12.60 32.46
CA GLU A 186 -5.67 13.42 31.37
C GLU A 186 -6.68 12.63 30.51
N ALA A 187 -6.41 11.34 30.22
CA ALA A 187 -7.35 10.45 29.55
C ALA A 187 -8.69 10.32 30.30
N ALA A 188 -8.66 10.31 31.63
CA ALA A 188 -9.86 10.25 32.48
C ALA A 188 -10.75 11.51 32.39
N LYS A 189 -10.25 12.64 31.87
CA LYS A 189 -11.05 13.85 31.58
C LYS A 189 -11.59 13.91 30.15
N ASN A 190 -11.01 13.14 29.24
CA ASN A 190 -11.30 13.20 27.81
C ASN A 190 -12.16 12.02 27.32
N GLU A 191 -12.68 11.16 28.21
CA GLU A 191 -13.64 10.13 27.81
C GLU A 191 -14.98 10.75 27.33
N PRO A 192 -15.62 10.15 26.30
CA PRO A 192 -16.95 10.59 25.86
C PRO A 192 -17.97 10.44 27.00
N PRO A 193 -18.90 11.39 27.16
CA PRO A 193 -19.79 11.42 28.31
C PRO A 193 -20.71 10.20 28.36
N LYS A 194 -21.15 9.83 29.57
CA LYS A 194 -22.09 8.70 29.78
C LYS A 194 -23.50 8.98 29.23
N SER A 195 -23.85 10.25 29.09
CA SER A 195 -25.12 10.77 28.57
C SER A 195 -24.84 11.85 27.52
N PRO A 196 -25.72 12.06 26.52
CA PRO A 196 -25.57 13.17 25.58
C PRO A 196 -25.52 14.50 26.34
N SER A 197 -24.70 15.44 25.87
CA SER A 197 -24.46 16.73 26.54
C SER A 197 -24.34 17.85 25.52
N ASP A 198 -25.05 18.96 25.72
CA ASP A 198 -24.95 20.11 24.82
C ASP A 198 -23.72 20.96 25.12
N TYR A 199 -23.02 21.37 24.06
CA TYR A 199 -21.83 22.21 24.09
C TYR A 199 -22.02 23.44 23.21
N GLN A 200 -21.65 24.61 23.73
CA GLN A 200 -21.63 25.85 22.95
C GLN A 200 -20.20 26.14 22.47
N VAL A 201 -20.02 26.15 21.15
CA VAL A 201 -18.73 26.35 20.45
C VAL A 201 -18.10 27.69 20.84
N LYS A 202 -16.86 27.66 21.34
CA LYS A 202 -16.12 28.86 21.78
C LYS A 202 -15.08 29.27 20.74
N ARG A 203 -14.41 30.40 20.98
CA ARG A 203 -13.41 30.95 20.07
C ARG A 203 -12.19 30.02 19.95
N GLY A 204 -11.93 29.56 18.72
CA GLY A 204 -10.84 28.62 18.44
C GLY A 204 -11.22 27.15 18.63
N ASP A 205 -12.52 26.83 18.68
CA ASP A 205 -13.02 25.46 18.61
C ASP A 205 -13.45 25.09 17.18
N GLY A 206 -13.46 23.79 16.92
CA GLY A 206 -13.84 23.19 15.63
C GLY A 206 -14.02 21.68 15.81
N LEU A 207 -14.70 21.03 14.87
CA LEU A 207 -15.06 19.60 14.97
C LEU A 207 -13.86 18.71 15.34
N ILE A 208 -12.71 18.88 14.66
CA ILE A 208 -11.48 18.11 14.90
C ILE A 208 -10.97 18.28 16.34
N LYS A 209 -10.99 19.51 16.88
CA LYS A 209 -10.48 19.80 18.23
C LYS A 209 -11.40 19.25 19.31
N LEU A 210 -12.71 19.40 19.13
CA LEU A 210 -13.72 18.90 20.06
C LEU A 210 -13.78 17.37 20.04
N ALA A 211 -13.72 16.75 18.86
CA ALA A 211 -13.64 15.30 18.70
C ALA A 211 -12.42 14.70 19.43
N ARG A 212 -11.24 15.35 19.32
CA ARG A 212 -10.04 14.98 20.10
C ARG A 212 -10.23 15.17 21.61
N GLN A 213 -10.84 16.28 22.04
CA GLN A 213 -11.09 16.56 23.45
C GLN A 213 -12.03 15.54 24.11
N TYR A 214 -13.01 15.00 23.38
CA TYR A 214 -13.93 13.97 23.86
C TYR A 214 -13.56 12.55 23.35
N ASN A 215 -12.34 12.37 22.85
CA ASN A 215 -11.77 11.11 22.37
C ASN A 215 -12.74 10.28 21.48
N MET A 216 -13.33 10.94 20.47
CA MET A 216 -14.25 10.34 19.50
C MET A 216 -13.87 10.69 18.06
N PRO A 217 -14.30 9.91 17.04
CA PRO A 217 -14.08 10.25 15.63
C PRO A 217 -14.77 11.55 15.22
N VAL A 218 -14.18 12.29 14.27
CA VAL A 218 -14.73 13.56 13.77
C VAL A 218 -16.04 13.32 13.03
N GLU A 219 -16.09 12.22 12.28
CA GLU A 219 -17.22 11.72 11.50
C GLU A 219 -18.42 11.43 12.40
N VAL A 220 -18.17 10.84 13.58
CA VAL A 220 -19.20 10.51 14.57
C VAL A 220 -19.77 11.76 15.22
N LEU A 221 -18.91 12.73 15.59
CA LEU A 221 -19.37 14.01 16.13
C LEU A 221 -20.16 14.80 15.09
N ALA A 222 -19.72 14.79 13.83
CA ALA A 222 -20.40 15.45 12.72
C ALA A 222 -21.76 14.79 12.42
N GLN A 223 -21.82 13.46 12.31
CA GLN A 223 -23.04 12.69 12.07
C GLN A 223 -24.06 12.86 13.22
N ALA A 224 -23.60 12.94 14.47
CA ALA A 224 -24.48 13.20 15.62
C ALA A 224 -25.11 14.61 15.64
N ASN A 225 -24.66 15.51 14.76
CA ASN A 225 -25.10 16.90 14.64
C ASN A 225 -25.62 17.26 13.23
N ASP A 226 -25.81 16.26 12.35
CA ASP A 226 -26.18 16.45 10.94
C ASP A 226 -25.22 17.38 10.16
N LEU A 227 -23.94 17.41 10.54
CA LEU A 227 -22.89 18.19 9.90
C LEU A 227 -22.02 17.31 8.98
N SER A 228 -21.40 17.93 7.97
CA SER A 228 -20.27 17.29 7.27
C SER A 228 -19.03 17.28 8.18
N PRO A 229 -18.20 16.22 8.17
CA PRO A 229 -16.90 16.22 8.88
C PRO A 229 -15.95 17.33 8.39
N SER A 230 -16.21 17.91 7.21
CA SER A 230 -15.48 19.06 6.65
C SER A 230 -16.06 20.44 7.02
N THR A 231 -17.16 20.50 7.79
CA THR A 231 -17.83 21.78 8.12
C THR A 231 -17.08 22.53 9.23
N SER A 232 -16.80 23.82 9.00
CA SER A 232 -16.31 24.73 10.05
C SER A 232 -17.44 25.12 10.99
N LEU A 233 -17.20 25.01 12.31
CA LEU A 233 -18.16 25.42 13.34
C LEU A 233 -18.19 26.94 13.50
N GLN A 234 -19.36 27.49 13.83
CA GLN A 234 -19.54 28.91 14.11
C GLN A 234 -19.47 29.21 15.61
N LEU A 235 -18.99 30.41 15.95
CA LEU A 235 -18.92 30.88 17.33
C LEU A 235 -20.32 30.96 17.94
N GLY A 236 -20.51 30.37 19.13
CA GLY A 236 -21.81 30.33 19.80
C GLY A 236 -22.77 29.27 19.27
N GLN A 237 -22.41 28.52 18.23
CA GLN A 237 -23.19 27.37 17.74
C GLN A 237 -23.36 26.34 18.86
N LYS A 238 -24.57 25.81 19.03
CA LYS A 238 -24.82 24.66 19.90
C LYS A 238 -24.58 23.38 19.11
N ILE A 239 -23.83 22.46 19.70
CA ILE A 239 -23.65 21.09 19.21
C ILE A 239 -23.96 20.12 20.34
N THR A 240 -24.52 18.96 20.04
CA THR A 240 -24.72 17.88 21.01
C THR A 240 -23.55 16.92 20.94
N ILE A 241 -22.88 16.71 22.07
CA ILE A 241 -21.83 15.70 22.22
C ILE A 241 -22.52 14.35 22.51
N PRO A 242 -22.39 13.34 21.64
CA PRO A 242 -23.04 12.04 21.83
C PRO A 242 -22.45 11.26 23.01
N SER A 243 -23.27 10.42 23.64
CA SER A 243 -22.80 9.51 24.69
C SER A 243 -21.90 8.40 24.15
N ARG A 244 -21.06 7.80 25.00
CA ARG A 244 -20.19 6.67 24.63
C ARG A 244 -20.90 5.54 23.86
N LYS A 245 -22.10 5.12 24.27
CA LYS A 245 -22.90 4.11 23.55
C LYS A 245 -23.35 4.57 22.16
N GLN A 246 -23.69 5.85 22.01
CA GLN A 246 -24.02 6.43 20.71
C GLN A 246 -22.77 6.52 19.82
N VAL A 247 -21.61 6.90 20.38
CA VAL A 247 -20.32 6.92 19.67
C VAL A 247 -19.96 5.54 19.14
N GLU A 248 -20.06 4.49 19.96
CA GLU A 248 -19.76 3.10 19.56
C GLU A 248 -20.69 2.62 18.42
N ARG A 249 -21.99 2.98 18.47
CA ARG A 249 -22.95 2.66 17.41
C ARG A 249 -22.65 3.40 16.11
N LEU A 250 -22.48 4.73 16.19
CA LEU A 250 -22.20 5.60 15.04
C LEU A 250 -20.85 5.26 14.40
N ALA A 251 -19.83 4.92 15.20
CA ALA A 251 -18.54 4.47 14.68
C ALA A 251 -18.65 3.16 13.89
N ARG A 252 -19.45 2.19 14.38
CA ARG A 252 -19.71 0.94 13.65
C ARG A 252 -20.49 1.19 12.35
N GLU A 253 -21.48 2.10 12.39
CA GLU A 253 -22.26 2.48 11.22
C GLU A 253 -21.41 3.20 10.17
N ALA A 254 -20.59 4.17 10.59
CA ALA A 254 -19.64 4.87 9.73
C ALA A 254 -18.62 3.91 9.09
N ALA A 255 -18.04 2.99 9.88
CA ALA A 255 -17.11 1.98 9.38
C ALA A 255 -17.76 1.02 8.36
N ALA A 256 -19.02 0.60 8.60
CA ALA A 256 -19.76 -0.22 7.65
C ALA A 256 -20.12 0.55 6.37
N ALA A 257 -20.45 1.84 6.48
CA ALA A 257 -20.70 2.71 5.33
C ALA A 257 -19.43 2.99 4.51
N GLU A 258 -18.26 3.11 5.17
CA GLU A 258 -16.96 3.22 4.51
C GLU A 258 -16.59 1.93 3.76
N GLN A 259 -16.74 0.77 4.40
CA GLN A 259 -16.55 -0.54 3.76
C GLN A 259 -17.46 -0.71 2.53
N ALA A 260 -18.76 -0.41 2.65
CA ALA A 260 -19.69 -0.50 1.52
C ALA A 260 -19.36 0.48 0.37
N ARG A 261 -18.79 1.65 0.66
CA ARG A 261 -18.27 2.58 -0.36
C ARG A 261 -17.01 2.05 -1.03
N GLU A 262 -16.11 1.44 -0.25
CA GLU A 262 -14.87 0.85 -0.76
C GLU A 262 -15.17 -0.37 -1.65
N ASP A 263 -16.02 -1.29 -1.21
CA ASP A 263 -16.49 -2.43 -2.00
C ASP A 263 -17.15 -2.00 -3.31
N LYS A 264 -17.97 -0.93 -3.26
CA LYS A 264 -18.56 -0.34 -4.46
C LYS A 264 -17.49 0.22 -5.40
N ARG A 265 -16.52 0.97 -4.87
CA ARG A 265 -15.40 1.54 -5.64
C ARG A 265 -14.57 0.45 -6.30
N GLN A 266 -14.20 -0.60 -5.55
CA GLN A 266 -13.42 -1.73 -6.07
C GLN A 266 -14.20 -2.51 -7.13
N LYS A 267 -15.52 -2.70 -6.94
CA LYS A 267 -16.39 -3.35 -7.95
C LYS A 267 -16.51 -2.51 -9.22
N GLU A 268 -16.62 -1.19 -9.10
CA GLU A 268 -16.66 -0.26 -10.24
C GLU A 268 -15.31 -0.22 -10.98
N GLU A 269 -14.19 -0.17 -10.24
CA GLU A 269 -12.84 -0.23 -10.81
C GLU A 269 -12.54 -1.58 -11.47
N ALA A 270 -12.97 -2.70 -10.89
CA ALA A 270 -12.84 -4.03 -11.48
C ALA A 270 -13.67 -4.16 -12.78
N LEU A 271 -14.88 -3.58 -12.81
CA LEU A 271 -15.70 -3.54 -14.02
C LEU A 271 -15.06 -2.64 -15.09
N ALA A 272 -14.51 -1.49 -14.70
CA ALA A 272 -13.79 -0.59 -15.57
C ALA A 272 -12.56 -1.27 -16.20
N LYS A 273 -11.71 -1.91 -15.40
CA LYS A 273 -10.56 -2.71 -15.86
C LYS A 273 -10.99 -3.80 -16.84
N LYS A 274 -11.96 -4.65 -16.46
CA LYS A 274 -12.45 -5.74 -17.31
C LYS A 274 -13.01 -5.25 -18.65
N SER A 275 -13.67 -4.08 -18.67
CA SER A 275 -14.14 -3.47 -19.93
C SER A 275 -13.01 -2.85 -20.77
N ALA A 276 -11.95 -2.31 -20.14
CA ALA A 276 -10.78 -1.80 -20.84
C ALA A 276 -9.95 -2.93 -21.47
N ASP A 277 -9.79 -4.05 -20.76
CA ASP A 277 -9.12 -5.25 -21.26
C ASP A 277 -9.89 -5.87 -22.43
N ALA A 278 -11.21 -6.07 -22.29
CA ALA A 278 -12.05 -6.57 -23.38
C ALA A 278 -12.01 -5.67 -24.63
N LYS A 279 -11.96 -4.33 -24.44
CA LYS A 279 -11.80 -3.37 -25.54
C LYS A 279 -10.42 -3.47 -26.21
N ARG A 280 -9.35 -3.67 -25.43
CA ARG A 280 -7.99 -3.86 -25.95
C ARG A 280 -7.88 -5.13 -26.78
N GLU A 281 -8.40 -6.24 -26.25
CA GLU A 281 -8.44 -7.54 -26.94
C GLU A 281 -9.27 -7.48 -28.24
N ALA A 282 -10.47 -6.89 -28.20
CA ALA A 282 -11.31 -6.72 -29.39
C ALA A 282 -10.65 -5.81 -30.45
N GLN A 283 -9.89 -4.79 -30.03
CA GLN A 283 -9.13 -3.95 -30.96
C GLN A 283 -7.91 -4.68 -31.55
N GLN A 284 -7.23 -5.54 -30.77
CA GLN A 284 -6.15 -6.40 -31.27
C GLN A 284 -6.68 -7.39 -32.31
N LYS A 285 -7.73 -8.16 -31.98
CA LYS A 285 -8.40 -9.09 -32.90
C LYS A 285 -8.86 -8.42 -34.20
N LEU A 286 -9.42 -7.21 -34.14
CA LEU A 286 -9.75 -6.44 -35.35
C LEU A 286 -8.51 -6.04 -36.15
N SER A 287 -7.40 -5.69 -35.50
CA SER A 287 -6.15 -5.35 -36.19
C SER A 287 -5.48 -6.57 -36.85
N GLU A 288 -5.61 -7.75 -36.24
CA GLU A 288 -5.10 -9.03 -36.75
C GLU A 288 -5.94 -9.51 -37.94
N ALA A 289 -7.27 -9.55 -37.79
CA ALA A 289 -8.19 -9.87 -38.88
C ALA A 289 -8.03 -8.94 -40.10
N ARG A 290 -7.72 -7.65 -39.88
CA ARG A 290 -7.41 -6.71 -40.97
C ARG A 290 -6.05 -6.96 -41.65
N LYS A 291 -5.10 -7.60 -40.97
CA LYS A 291 -3.82 -8.03 -41.57
C LYS A 291 -4.00 -9.32 -42.37
N GLU A 292 -4.64 -10.33 -41.78
CA GLU A 292 -4.89 -11.64 -42.39
C GLU A 292 -5.70 -11.53 -43.70
N VAL A 293 -6.72 -10.66 -43.73
CA VAL A 293 -7.50 -10.38 -44.96
C VAL A 293 -6.71 -9.57 -46.01
N LYS A 294 -5.59 -8.95 -45.64
CA LYS A 294 -4.70 -8.33 -46.65
C LYS A 294 -3.96 -9.41 -47.47
N GLU A 295 -3.84 -10.63 -46.93
CA GLU A 295 -3.25 -11.79 -47.60
C GLU A 295 -4.31 -12.72 -48.21
N THR A 296 -5.51 -12.80 -47.63
CA THR A 296 -6.57 -13.72 -48.07
C THR A 296 -7.93 -13.04 -48.34
N ASP A 297 -8.57 -13.46 -49.44
CA ASP A 297 -9.95 -13.12 -49.83
C ASP A 297 -10.25 -11.66 -50.26
N ALA A 298 -9.69 -11.26 -51.40
CA ALA A 298 -9.96 -9.97 -52.05
C ALA A 298 -11.35 -9.84 -52.73
N LYS A 299 -12.36 -10.65 -52.37
CA LYS A 299 -13.70 -10.66 -53.01
C LYS A 299 -14.82 -10.16 -52.10
N GLY A 300 -14.71 -8.88 -51.74
CA GLY A 300 -15.85 -8.08 -51.30
C GLY A 300 -15.57 -7.14 -50.12
N SER A 301 -16.33 -6.06 -50.10
CA SER A 301 -16.50 -5.23 -48.92
C SER A 301 -17.64 -5.81 -48.07
N PHE A 302 -17.49 -5.77 -46.75
CA PHE A 302 -18.48 -6.21 -45.78
C PHE A 302 -18.72 -5.11 -44.75
N GLY A 303 -19.85 -5.16 -44.06
CA GLY A 303 -20.11 -4.30 -42.92
C GLY A 303 -21.09 -4.93 -41.95
N VAL A 304 -21.30 -4.26 -40.84
CA VAL A 304 -22.05 -4.76 -39.70
C VAL A 304 -23.33 -3.96 -39.57
N GLN A 305 -24.48 -4.58 -39.83
CA GLN A 305 -25.77 -3.97 -39.50
C GLN A 305 -25.94 -4.03 -37.98
N VAL A 306 -26.03 -2.86 -37.33
CA VAL A 306 -26.10 -2.73 -35.87
C VAL A 306 -27.53 -2.54 -35.35
N ALA A 307 -28.39 -1.92 -36.15
CA ALA A 307 -29.78 -1.64 -35.82
C ALA A 307 -30.66 -1.57 -37.08
N LEU A 308 -31.98 -1.74 -36.87
CA LEU A 308 -33.04 -1.39 -37.82
C LEU A 308 -33.99 -0.45 -37.07
N ALA A 309 -34.06 0.82 -37.48
CA ALA A 309 -34.92 1.81 -36.87
C ALA A 309 -36.22 1.98 -37.68
N ASN A 310 -37.33 2.26 -37.00
CA ASN A 310 -38.63 2.45 -37.67
C ASN A 310 -38.61 3.68 -38.60
N ASP A 311 -37.86 4.72 -38.24
CA ASP A 311 -37.89 6.05 -38.85
C ASP A 311 -36.48 6.55 -39.17
N GLN A 312 -36.35 7.39 -40.21
CA GLN A 312 -35.07 7.98 -40.62
C GLN A 312 -34.40 8.78 -39.49
N ALA A 313 -35.15 9.59 -38.74
CA ALA A 313 -34.60 10.40 -37.65
C ALA A 313 -33.91 9.54 -36.57
N LYS A 314 -34.52 8.43 -36.16
CA LYS A 314 -33.95 7.47 -35.20
C LYS A 314 -32.72 6.76 -35.78
N ALA A 315 -32.72 6.45 -37.08
CA ALA A 315 -31.55 5.89 -37.75
C ALA A 315 -30.37 6.89 -37.79
N ASP A 316 -30.65 8.18 -37.97
CA ASP A 316 -29.64 9.23 -37.99
C ASP A 316 -29.10 9.57 -36.60
N GLU A 317 -29.93 9.52 -35.54
CA GLU A 317 -29.48 9.59 -34.14
C GLU A 317 -28.53 8.44 -33.79
N LEU A 318 -28.92 7.21 -34.14
CA LEU A 318 -28.06 6.04 -33.97
C LEU A 318 -26.77 6.19 -34.80
N ALA A 319 -26.86 6.60 -36.06
CA ALA A 319 -25.69 6.84 -36.90
C ALA A 319 -24.77 7.92 -36.33
N LYS A 320 -25.32 8.98 -35.71
CA LYS A 320 -24.55 10.03 -35.02
C LYS A 320 -23.82 9.48 -33.80
N LYS A 321 -24.46 8.59 -33.01
CA LYS A 321 -23.85 7.87 -31.87
C LYS A 321 -22.68 6.97 -32.30
N PHE A 322 -22.82 6.23 -33.38
CA PHE A 322 -21.73 5.39 -33.92
C PHE A 322 -20.61 6.22 -34.56
N LYS A 323 -20.95 7.32 -35.27
CA LYS A 323 -19.96 8.28 -35.81
C LYS A 323 -19.15 8.96 -34.70
N SER A 324 -19.78 9.40 -33.61
CA SER A 324 -19.07 10.02 -32.48
C SER A 324 -18.20 9.03 -31.68
N ALA A 325 -18.52 7.73 -31.73
CA ALA A 325 -17.64 6.67 -31.24
C ALA A 325 -16.47 6.33 -32.19
N GLY A 326 -16.38 6.97 -33.36
CA GLY A 326 -15.27 6.85 -34.30
C GLY A 326 -15.45 5.80 -35.41
N TYR A 327 -16.67 5.28 -35.59
CA TYR A 327 -16.97 4.29 -36.62
C TYR A 327 -17.49 4.95 -37.92
N GLN A 328 -17.20 4.36 -39.08
CA GLN A 328 -17.83 4.74 -40.35
C GLN A 328 -19.23 4.14 -40.44
N VAL A 329 -20.25 4.95 -40.75
CA VAL A 329 -21.67 4.55 -40.69
C VAL A 329 -22.43 5.03 -41.92
N LYS A 330 -23.23 4.13 -42.50
CA LYS A 330 -24.17 4.38 -43.60
C LYS A 330 -25.58 3.96 -43.17
N THR A 331 -26.57 4.78 -43.47
CA THR A 331 -28.00 4.43 -43.33
C THR A 331 -28.54 3.96 -44.69
N SER A 332 -29.51 3.05 -44.68
CA SER A 332 -30.15 2.57 -45.90
C SER A 332 -31.63 2.25 -45.65
N PRO A 333 -32.57 2.78 -46.45
CA PRO A 333 -33.98 2.46 -46.31
C PRO A 333 -34.27 1.00 -46.68
N THR A 334 -35.30 0.44 -46.04
CA THR A 334 -35.83 -0.90 -46.30
C THR A 334 -37.35 -0.87 -46.13
N SER A 335 -38.05 -1.89 -46.65
CA SER A 335 -39.51 -2.03 -46.47
C SER A 335 -39.98 -2.19 -45.02
N ARG A 336 -39.05 -2.34 -44.05
CA ARG A 336 -39.32 -2.51 -42.61
C ARG A 336 -38.72 -1.38 -41.74
N GLY A 337 -38.31 -0.26 -42.35
CA GLY A 337 -37.61 0.84 -41.69
C GLY A 337 -36.20 1.06 -42.23
N VAL A 338 -35.39 1.89 -41.54
CA VAL A 338 -34.06 2.31 -41.99
C VAL A 338 -32.98 1.53 -41.22
N ARG A 339 -32.14 0.80 -41.94
CA ARG A 339 -31.03 0.03 -41.34
C ARG A 339 -29.81 0.93 -41.13
N VAL A 340 -29.11 0.73 -40.02
CA VAL A 340 -27.84 1.40 -39.69
C VAL A 340 -26.71 0.38 -39.84
N ILE A 341 -25.74 0.67 -40.72
CA ILE A 341 -24.65 -0.24 -41.08
C ILE A 341 -23.30 0.44 -40.80
N VAL A 342 -22.40 -0.30 -40.14
CA VAL A 342 -21.05 0.14 -39.77
C VAL A 342 -20.01 -0.56 -40.65
N GLY A 343 -19.13 0.20 -41.30
CA GLY A 343 -18.19 -0.30 -42.32
C GLY A 343 -17.83 0.76 -43.36
N PRO A 344 -17.12 0.42 -44.45
CA PRO A 344 -16.78 -0.94 -44.90
C PRO A 344 -15.49 -1.51 -44.30
N GLU A 345 -15.48 -2.83 -44.06
CA GLU A 345 -14.27 -3.63 -43.91
C GLU A 345 -14.03 -4.45 -45.18
N ARG A 346 -12.77 -4.80 -45.49
CA ARG A 346 -12.47 -5.81 -46.50
C ARG A 346 -12.59 -7.19 -45.87
N GLY A 347 -13.20 -8.14 -46.58
CA GLY A 347 -13.36 -9.54 -46.17
C GLY A 347 -14.25 -9.80 -44.95
N LYS A 348 -14.72 -11.05 -44.84
CA LYS A 348 -15.71 -11.48 -43.85
C LYS A 348 -15.14 -11.54 -42.42
N VAL A 349 -13.86 -11.91 -42.26
CA VAL A 349 -13.20 -12.07 -40.94
C VAL A 349 -13.03 -10.72 -40.25
N ALA A 350 -12.57 -9.68 -40.96
CA ALA A 350 -12.47 -8.33 -40.41
C ALA A 350 -13.85 -7.75 -40.04
N ALA A 351 -14.90 -8.04 -40.81
CA ALA A 351 -16.26 -7.63 -40.48
C ALA A 351 -16.84 -8.38 -39.25
N LEU A 352 -16.47 -9.66 -39.04
CA LEU A 352 -16.80 -10.39 -37.81
C LEU A 352 -16.08 -9.78 -36.60
N ALA A 353 -14.79 -9.50 -36.70
CA ALA A 353 -14.04 -8.82 -35.64
C ALA A 353 -14.59 -7.41 -35.34
N LEU A 354 -15.06 -6.68 -36.37
CA LEU A 354 -15.74 -5.39 -36.19
C LEU A 354 -17.08 -5.57 -35.44
N LYS A 355 -17.85 -6.63 -35.74
CA LYS A 355 -19.10 -6.96 -35.04
C LYS A 355 -18.84 -7.25 -33.56
N ASP A 356 -17.83 -8.04 -33.24
CA ASP A 356 -17.47 -8.38 -31.86
C ASP A 356 -16.92 -7.17 -31.09
N LYS A 357 -16.15 -6.30 -31.75
CA LYS A 357 -15.74 -5.01 -31.18
C LYS A 357 -16.93 -4.08 -30.89
N ILE A 358 -17.90 -3.97 -31.80
CA ILE A 358 -19.11 -3.17 -31.60
C ILE A 358 -19.93 -3.68 -30.41
N ASN A 359 -20.11 -5.00 -30.29
CA ASN A 359 -20.81 -5.63 -29.18
C ASN A 359 -20.09 -5.41 -27.82
N SER A 360 -18.76 -5.25 -27.85
CA SER A 360 -17.92 -5.04 -26.66
C SER A 360 -17.73 -3.56 -26.28
N ASP A 361 -18.21 -2.61 -27.08
CA ASP A 361 -17.99 -1.18 -26.87
C ASP A 361 -19.14 -0.54 -26.05
N PRO A 362 -18.91 -0.19 -24.77
CA PRO A 362 -19.95 0.36 -23.90
C PRO A 362 -20.47 1.72 -24.38
N LYS A 363 -19.76 2.42 -25.28
CA LYS A 363 -20.24 3.69 -25.85
C LYS A 363 -21.48 3.51 -26.74
N VAL A 364 -21.58 2.39 -27.45
CA VAL A 364 -22.65 2.14 -28.42
C VAL A 364 -23.76 1.26 -27.87
N ASN A 365 -23.43 0.31 -26.98
CA ASN A 365 -24.37 -0.52 -26.20
C ASN A 365 -25.44 -1.19 -27.08
N THR A 366 -24.99 -2.00 -28.05
CA THR A 366 -25.84 -2.73 -29.00
C THR A 366 -25.45 -4.20 -29.04
N THR A 367 -26.43 -5.10 -28.86
CA THR A 367 -26.22 -6.56 -28.88
C THR A 367 -26.65 -7.22 -30.21
N SER A 368 -27.35 -6.48 -31.07
CA SER A 368 -28.00 -6.96 -32.30
C SER A 368 -27.17 -6.78 -33.58
N ALA A 369 -25.84 -6.85 -33.47
CA ALA A 369 -24.94 -6.63 -34.61
C ALA A 369 -24.77 -7.91 -35.46
N TRP A 370 -24.94 -7.81 -36.77
CA TRP A 370 -24.75 -8.93 -37.72
C TRP A 370 -24.07 -8.49 -39.02
N VAL A 371 -23.28 -9.39 -39.62
CA VAL A 371 -22.45 -9.10 -40.80
C VAL A 371 -23.27 -9.24 -42.09
N LEU A 372 -23.16 -8.23 -42.96
CA LEU A 372 -23.80 -8.13 -44.27
C LEU A 372 -22.76 -7.78 -45.34
N TYR A 373 -23.01 -8.17 -46.59
CA TYR A 373 -22.20 -7.73 -47.74
C TYR A 373 -22.42 -6.24 -48.00
N TRP A 374 -21.33 -5.48 -48.13
CA TRP A 374 -21.37 -4.02 -48.36
C TRP A 374 -21.40 -3.75 -49.85
N ARG A 375 -22.60 -3.47 -50.37
CA ARG A 375 -22.86 -3.13 -51.77
C ARG A 375 -23.11 -1.62 -51.96
#